data_AF-A0A9X9X4D9-F1
#
_entry.id   AF-A0A9X9X4D9-F1
#
_cell.length_a   1.000
_cell.length_b   1.000
_cell.length_c   1.000
_cell.angle_alpha   90.00
_cell.angle_beta   90.00
_cell.angle_gamma   90.00
#
_symmetry.space_group_name_H-M   'P 1'
#
loop_
_entity.id
_entity.type
_entity.pdbx_description
1 polymer ?
#
loop_
_entity_poly.entity_id
_entity_poly.type
_entity_poly.pdbx_seq_one_letter_code
_entity_poly.pdbx_strand_id
1 'polypeptide(L)'
;MGSFASVASSWWRHVTNDINSSPSSAFTAGGTPVTTLSSLYIVGDTKNATECFLSGHGGLFEGNYFVDNTSFRVPAGITVQFYQQHGATLSFSTNALRLTGGQPLSQPGANDLAYTGGDDCPNYILSKDQGRHLGNYTDEQVDAWKMTYEGAQEVCAELGVVIVLVRNRWFHAGMTLKNVVNDVHKAVPGITTFKCLFCRVDDNSTGDDWNARTGVAS
;
A
#
# COMPACT_ATOMS: atom_id res chain seq x y z
N MET A 1 -15.07 23.89 -4.27
CA MET A 1 -14.93 23.70 -2.82
C MET A 1 -16.10 22.84 -2.36
N GLY A 2 -15.88 21.58 -1.96
CA GLY A 2 -16.94 20.73 -1.41
C GLY A 2 -17.32 21.21 -0.01
N SER A 3 -18.61 21.19 0.33
CA SER A 3 -19.07 21.66 1.63
C SER A 3 -18.62 20.70 2.74
N PHE A 4 -18.33 21.23 3.93
CA PHE A 4 -17.95 20.43 5.11
C PHE A 4 -18.95 19.28 5.39
N ALA A 5 -20.23 19.50 5.08
CA ALA A 5 -21.29 18.50 5.21
C ALA A 5 -21.16 17.31 4.23
N SER A 6 -20.65 17.51 3.01
CA SER A 6 -20.44 16.41 2.06
C SER A 6 -19.23 15.55 2.44
N VAL A 7 -18.18 16.16 3.00
CA VAL A 7 -17.00 15.42 3.48
C VAL A 7 -17.34 14.64 4.76
N ALA A 8 -18.03 15.26 5.71
CA ALA A 8 -18.44 14.62 6.97
C ALA A 8 -19.45 13.47 6.76
N SER A 9 -20.40 13.62 5.83
CA SER A 9 -21.38 12.57 5.53
C SER A 9 -20.77 11.40 4.76
N SER A 10 -19.82 11.64 3.85
CA SER A 10 -19.01 10.58 3.25
C SER A 10 -18.18 9.86 4.31
N TRP A 11 -17.46 10.60 5.16
CA TRP A 11 -16.69 10.04 6.28
C TRP A 11 -17.56 9.16 7.20
N TRP A 12 -18.72 9.66 7.65
CA TRP A 12 -19.62 8.91 8.53
C TRP A 12 -20.17 7.65 7.88
N ARG A 13 -20.66 7.72 6.63
CA ARG A 13 -21.13 6.53 5.88
C ARG A 13 -20.03 5.50 5.67
N HIS A 14 -18.76 5.89 5.70
CA HIS A 14 -17.63 4.99 5.45
C HIS A 14 -17.14 4.33 6.76
N VAL A 15 -17.12 5.07 7.88
CA VAL A 15 -16.79 4.53 9.20
C VAL A 15 -17.87 3.55 9.70
N THR A 16 -19.14 3.78 9.35
CA THR A 16 -20.28 2.95 9.83
C THR A 16 -20.58 1.73 8.94
N ASN A 17 -20.03 1.64 7.73
CA ASN A 17 -20.28 0.51 6.81
C ASN A 17 -19.07 -0.46 6.81
N ASP A 18 -19.14 -1.51 7.63
CA ASP A 18 -18.55 -2.86 7.43
C ASP A 18 -17.14 -3.04 6.79
N ILE A 19 -16.24 -2.06 6.86
CA ILE A 19 -14.85 -2.23 6.37
C ILE A 19 -14.02 -3.12 7.32
N ASN A 20 -14.41 -3.20 8.59
CA ASN A 20 -13.67 -3.96 9.62
C ASN A 20 -14.05 -5.45 9.68
N SER A 21 -15.20 -5.86 9.14
CA SER A 21 -15.78 -7.18 9.40
C SER A 21 -15.52 -8.23 8.32
N SER A 22 -15.32 -7.84 7.05
CA SER A 22 -15.12 -8.80 5.95
C SER A 22 -14.03 -8.38 4.95
N PRO A 23 -13.14 -9.31 4.54
CA PRO A 23 -12.21 -9.06 3.45
C PRO A 23 -12.99 -8.81 2.15
N SER A 24 -12.47 -7.95 1.28
CA SER A 24 -13.08 -7.63 -0.03
C SER A 24 -12.91 -8.73 -1.09
N SER A 25 -12.10 -9.74 -0.80
CA SER A 25 -11.90 -10.96 -1.60
C SER A 25 -11.53 -12.09 -0.65
N ALA A 26 -11.77 -13.34 -1.03
CA ALA A 26 -11.39 -14.47 -0.18
C ALA A 26 -9.87 -14.61 -0.05
N PHE A 27 -9.43 -15.20 1.05
CA PHE A 27 -8.13 -15.85 1.16
C PHE A 27 -8.35 -17.35 0.93
N THR A 28 -7.37 -18.03 0.36
CA THR A 28 -7.39 -19.48 0.21
C THR A 28 -7.19 -20.13 1.57
N ALA A 29 -8.16 -20.96 1.98
CA ALA A 29 -8.10 -21.72 3.23
C ALA A 29 -6.91 -22.70 3.20
N GLY A 30 -6.09 -22.68 4.25
CA GLY A 30 -4.86 -23.49 4.30
C GLY A 30 -3.73 -23.01 3.39
N GLY A 31 -3.90 -21.88 2.70
CA GLY A 31 -2.83 -21.21 1.95
C GLY A 31 -1.80 -20.54 2.86
N THR A 32 -0.94 -19.72 2.26
CA THR A 32 0.10 -18.94 2.97
C THR A 32 -0.48 -18.23 4.19
N PRO A 33 0.22 -18.23 5.36
CA PRO A 33 -0.26 -17.58 6.57
C PRO A 33 -0.65 -16.12 6.36
N VAL A 34 -1.72 -15.70 7.02
CA VAL A 34 -2.21 -14.32 7.01
C VAL A 34 -2.42 -13.86 8.44
N THR A 35 -1.68 -12.84 8.85
CA THR A 35 -1.98 -12.12 10.10
C THR A 35 -2.91 -10.95 9.76
N THR A 36 -4.06 -10.92 10.40
CA THR A 36 -5.04 -9.84 10.23
C THR A 36 -4.89 -8.81 11.34
N LEU A 37 -4.60 -7.56 10.96
CA LEU A 37 -4.67 -6.39 11.84
C LEU A 37 -5.94 -5.59 11.52
N SER A 38 -6.25 -4.57 12.33
CA SER A 38 -7.44 -3.72 12.14
C SER A 38 -7.55 -3.18 10.71
N SER A 39 -6.42 -2.71 10.14
CA SER A 39 -6.39 -2.03 8.85
C SER A 39 -5.37 -2.62 7.86
N LEU A 40 -4.72 -3.73 8.21
CA LEU A 40 -3.69 -4.40 7.38
C LEU A 40 -3.90 -5.91 7.33
N TYR A 41 -3.45 -6.51 6.24
CA TYR A 41 -3.11 -7.93 6.20
C TYR A 41 -1.61 -8.07 6.03
N ILE A 42 -0.99 -8.97 6.80
CA ILE A 42 0.39 -9.39 6.62
C ILE A 42 0.34 -10.83 6.09
N VAL A 43 0.72 -11.01 4.83
CA VAL A 43 0.66 -12.29 4.11
C VAL A 43 2.09 -12.81 3.97
N GLY A 44 2.34 -14.07 4.33
CA GLY A 44 3.67 -14.68 4.29
C GLY A 44 4.09 -15.31 5.62
N ASP A 45 5.14 -16.14 5.59
CA ASP A 45 5.78 -16.62 6.82
C ASP A 45 6.68 -15.52 7.39
N THR A 46 6.28 -15.00 8.55
CA THR A 46 6.95 -13.89 9.21
C THR A 46 8.00 -14.33 10.23
N LYS A 47 8.16 -15.63 10.50
CA LYS A 47 8.97 -16.15 11.62
C LYS A 47 10.42 -15.68 11.56
N ASN A 48 11.00 -15.64 10.37
CA ASN A 48 12.38 -15.24 10.13
C ASN A 48 12.48 -14.06 9.14
N ALA A 49 11.36 -13.43 8.79
CA ALA A 49 11.34 -12.36 7.81
C ALA A 49 11.92 -11.08 8.43
N THR A 50 12.89 -10.48 7.73
CA THR A 50 13.46 -9.17 8.09
C THR A 50 12.94 -8.04 7.22
N GLU A 51 12.27 -8.37 6.13
CA GLU A 51 11.73 -7.43 5.15
C GLU A 51 10.31 -7.78 4.75
N CYS A 52 9.57 -6.78 4.28
CA CYS A 52 8.27 -6.95 3.66
C CYS A 52 8.07 -6.00 2.49
N PHE A 53 7.19 -6.39 1.57
CA PHE A 53 6.71 -5.58 0.47
C PHE A 53 5.40 -4.91 0.84
N LEU A 54 5.36 -3.59 0.86
CA LEU A 54 4.15 -2.83 1.13
C LEU A 54 3.42 -2.54 -0.19
N SER A 55 2.25 -3.17 -0.36
CA SER A 55 1.39 -2.97 -1.52
C SER A 55 0.20 -2.08 -1.16
N GLY A 56 0.03 -1.01 -1.93
CA GLY A 56 -1.00 0.00 -1.78
C GLY A 56 -0.82 1.11 -2.82
N HIS A 57 -1.63 2.15 -2.74
CA HIS A 57 -1.38 3.41 -3.43
C HIS A 57 -1.01 4.48 -2.40
N GLY A 58 0.11 5.16 -2.62
CA GLY A 58 0.50 6.32 -1.83
C GLY A 58 0.03 7.62 -2.48
N GLY A 59 -0.56 8.52 -1.70
CA GLY A 59 -0.96 9.86 -2.15
C GLY A 59 -0.75 10.92 -1.06
N LEU A 60 -0.57 12.18 -1.50
CA LEU A 60 -0.60 13.38 -0.65
C LEU A 60 -1.94 14.09 -0.90
N PHE A 61 -3.01 13.56 -0.32
CA PHE A 61 -4.35 14.09 -0.54
C PHE A 61 -4.64 15.28 0.38
N GLU A 62 -3.95 16.41 0.18
CA GLU A 62 -4.27 17.63 0.91
C GLU A 62 -5.72 18.06 0.57
N GLY A 63 -6.59 18.09 1.58
CA GLY A 63 -7.98 18.56 1.46
C GLY A 63 -9.05 17.48 1.31
N ASN A 64 -8.72 16.21 1.07
CA ASN A 64 -9.71 15.12 0.99
C ASN A 64 -9.79 14.28 2.28
N TYR A 65 -8.84 14.46 3.22
CA TYR A 65 -8.75 13.66 4.45
C TYR A 65 -8.45 14.54 5.66
N PHE A 66 -9.03 14.19 6.82
CA PHE A 66 -8.74 14.81 8.13
C PHE A 66 -7.47 14.23 8.79
N VAL A 67 -6.56 13.64 8.00
CA VAL A 67 -5.39 12.93 8.51
C VAL A 67 -4.15 13.75 8.18
N ASP A 68 -3.36 14.02 9.22
CA ASP A 68 -2.06 14.68 9.09
C ASP A 68 -1.09 13.78 8.30
N ASN A 69 -0.58 14.29 7.18
CA ASN A 69 0.40 13.67 6.30
C ASN A 69 1.80 14.31 6.44
N THR A 70 2.03 15.08 7.52
CA THR A 70 3.36 15.57 7.89
C THR A 70 4.36 14.41 7.93
N SER A 71 5.60 14.69 7.51
CA SER A 71 6.69 13.73 7.57
C SER A 71 6.82 13.12 8.98
N PHE A 72 7.33 11.90 9.03
CA PHE A 72 7.59 11.20 10.28
C PHE A 72 9.06 10.82 10.38
N ARG A 73 9.59 10.88 11.61
CA ARG A 73 10.92 10.32 11.91
C ARG A 73 10.86 8.80 11.83
N VAL A 74 11.63 8.21 10.93
CA VAL A 74 11.72 6.75 10.80
C VAL A 74 12.26 6.16 12.12
N PRO A 75 11.63 5.13 12.71
CA PRO A 75 12.12 4.54 13.94
C PRO A 75 13.54 3.95 13.79
N ALA A 76 14.31 3.98 14.88
CA ALA A 76 15.66 3.40 14.89
C ALA A 76 15.64 1.92 14.46
N GLY A 77 16.57 1.53 13.59
CA GLY A 77 16.64 0.17 13.06
C GLY A 77 15.63 -0.15 11.95
N ILE A 78 14.78 0.80 11.54
CA ILE A 78 13.86 0.64 10.43
C ILE A 78 14.41 1.30 9.16
N THR A 79 14.17 0.67 8.02
CA THR A 79 14.42 1.22 6.68
C THR A 79 13.13 1.19 5.86
N VAL A 80 12.84 2.28 5.16
CA VAL A 80 11.74 2.40 4.19
C VAL A 80 12.34 2.70 2.82
N GLN A 81 12.08 1.83 1.84
CA GLN A 81 12.69 1.88 0.50
C GLN A 81 11.64 2.10 -0.58
N PHE A 82 11.91 3.06 -1.46
CA PHE A 82 11.12 3.37 -2.65
C PHE A 82 11.94 3.07 -3.89
N TYR A 83 11.31 2.48 -4.89
CA TYR A 83 11.95 1.99 -6.11
C TYR A 83 11.46 2.72 -7.37
N GLN A 84 10.52 3.64 -7.19
CA GLN A 84 9.79 4.28 -8.28
C GLN A 84 9.67 5.77 -8.01
N GLN A 85 9.88 6.57 -9.05
CA GLN A 85 9.62 8.01 -9.02
C GLN A 85 8.12 8.29 -9.06
N HIS A 86 7.73 9.53 -8.78
CA HIS A 86 6.34 9.95 -8.98
C HIS A 86 5.92 9.83 -10.44
N GLY A 87 4.64 9.52 -10.68
CA GLY A 87 4.09 9.34 -12.02
C GLY A 87 4.65 8.12 -12.77
N ALA A 88 5.70 7.45 -12.26
CA ALA A 88 6.06 6.12 -12.70
C ALA A 88 4.96 5.18 -12.21
N THR A 89 3.99 4.95 -13.09
CA THR A 89 2.98 3.91 -12.93
C THR A 89 3.75 2.65 -12.59
N LEU A 90 3.57 2.16 -11.37
CA LEU A 90 3.83 0.76 -11.14
C LEU A 90 2.80 0.06 -11.98
N SER A 91 3.27 -0.38 -13.15
CA SER A 91 2.66 -1.44 -13.92
C SER A 91 2.63 -2.68 -13.02
N PHE A 92 1.60 -2.65 -12.18
CA PHE A 92 0.83 -3.69 -11.54
C PHE A 92 1.59 -4.81 -10.82
N SER A 93 1.33 -4.82 -9.51
CA SER A 93 1.05 -5.99 -8.69
C SER A 93 2.21 -6.70 -8.01
N THR A 94 1.86 -7.31 -6.89
CA THR A 94 2.56 -8.43 -6.26
C THR A 94 3.10 -9.44 -7.26
N ASN A 95 2.46 -9.66 -8.42
CA ASN A 95 2.95 -10.58 -9.44
C ASN A 95 4.27 -10.14 -10.10
N ALA A 96 4.57 -8.83 -10.16
CA ALA A 96 5.82 -8.33 -10.73
C ALA A 96 7.05 -8.83 -9.96
N LEU A 97 6.90 -9.18 -8.68
CA LEU A 97 7.96 -9.82 -7.89
C LEU A 97 8.39 -11.17 -8.49
N ARG A 98 7.51 -11.89 -9.21
CA ARG A 98 7.89 -13.15 -9.86
C ARG A 98 8.89 -12.94 -10.99
N LEU A 99 8.82 -11.81 -11.70
CA LEU A 99 9.71 -11.50 -12.81
C LEU A 99 11.16 -11.29 -12.38
N THR A 100 11.36 -10.98 -11.10
CA THR A 100 12.65 -10.61 -10.50
C THR A 100 13.10 -11.59 -9.41
N GLY A 101 12.36 -12.68 -9.18
CA GLY A 101 12.65 -13.64 -8.11
C GLY A 101 12.50 -13.06 -6.70
N GLY A 102 11.51 -12.19 -6.49
CA GLY A 102 11.22 -11.59 -5.18
C GLY A 102 11.90 -10.25 -4.93
N GLN A 103 12.28 -9.50 -5.97
CA GLN A 103 12.84 -8.15 -5.83
C GLN A 103 11.93 -7.07 -6.43
N PRO A 104 11.93 -5.83 -5.92
CA PRO A 104 11.23 -4.74 -6.57
C PRO A 104 11.72 -4.54 -8.00
N LEU A 105 10.78 -4.32 -8.92
CA LEU A 105 11.10 -3.94 -10.30
C LEU A 105 11.05 -2.41 -10.40
N SER A 106 12.21 -1.77 -10.63
CA SER A 106 12.33 -0.33 -10.87
C SER A 106 12.25 -0.03 -12.38
N GLN A 107 11.61 1.08 -12.78
CA GLN A 107 11.67 1.52 -14.18
C GLN A 107 13.11 1.96 -14.54
N PRO A 108 13.56 1.82 -15.81
CA PRO A 108 14.86 2.34 -16.23
C PRO A 108 15.03 3.82 -15.89
N GLY A 109 16.10 4.17 -15.16
CA GLY A 109 16.36 5.53 -14.71
C GLY A 109 15.62 5.96 -13.44
N ALA A 110 14.82 5.08 -12.83
CA ALA A 110 14.31 5.32 -11.48
C ALA A 110 15.46 5.28 -10.47
N ASN A 111 15.50 6.30 -9.62
CA ASN A 111 16.43 6.35 -8.49
C ASN A 111 15.75 5.76 -7.26
N ASP A 112 16.31 4.67 -6.75
CA ASP A 112 15.92 4.11 -5.47
C ASP A 112 16.20 5.15 -4.36
N LEU A 113 15.26 5.27 -3.43
CA LEU A 113 15.36 6.18 -2.28
C LEU A 113 15.08 5.40 -1.01
N ALA A 114 15.96 5.53 -0.02
CA ALA A 114 15.79 4.91 1.28
C ALA A 114 15.77 5.98 2.39
N TYR A 115 14.85 5.81 3.33
CA TYR A 115 14.83 6.52 4.60
C TYR A 115 15.13 5.51 5.71
N THR A 116 16.13 5.82 6.53
CA THR A 116 16.62 4.96 7.61
C THR A 116 16.33 5.58 8.97
N GLY A 117 16.55 4.81 10.04
CA GLY A 117 16.26 5.25 11.40
C GLY A 117 16.82 6.64 11.73
N GLY A 118 15.93 7.57 12.06
CA GLY A 118 16.23 8.97 12.33
C GLY A 118 16.00 9.92 11.16
N ASP A 119 15.78 9.45 9.93
CA ASP A 119 15.47 10.31 8.79
C ASP A 119 14.02 10.82 8.85
N ASP A 120 13.76 11.99 8.25
CA ASP A 120 12.40 12.48 8.01
C ASP A 120 11.86 11.87 6.71
N CYS A 121 10.89 10.95 6.83
CA CYS A 121 10.25 10.31 5.70
C CYS A 121 8.86 10.93 5.43
N PRO A 122 8.49 11.23 4.18
CA PRO A 122 7.14 11.66 3.84
C PRO A 122 6.09 10.64 4.29
N ASN A 123 5.02 11.12 4.93
CA ASN A 123 4.01 10.25 5.50
C ASN A 123 2.83 10.05 4.55
N TYR A 124 3.03 9.19 3.56
CA TYR A 124 2.03 8.89 2.53
C TYR A 124 0.72 8.38 3.14
N ILE A 125 -0.41 8.93 2.67
CA ILE A 125 -1.72 8.34 2.95
C ILE A 125 -1.88 7.16 2.00
N LEU A 126 -2.09 5.98 2.57
CA LEU A 126 -2.12 4.73 1.84
C LEU A 126 -3.56 4.23 1.65
N SER A 127 -3.89 3.87 0.42
CA SER A 127 -5.12 3.14 0.10
C SER A 127 -4.82 1.76 -0.45
N LYS A 128 -5.80 0.86 -0.35
CA LYS A 128 -5.73 -0.47 -0.95
C LYS A 128 -5.45 -0.41 -2.46
N ASP A 129 -4.62 -1.33 -2.93
CA ASP A 129 -4.31 -1.59 -4.36
C ASP A 129 -5.02 -2.86 -4.87
N GLN A 130 -5.34 -3.82 -4.00
CA GLN A 130 -5.97 -5.09 -4.42
C GLN A 130 -7.43 -4.90 -4.83
N GLY A 131 -7.86 -5.65 -5.84
CA GLY A 131 -9.23 -5.69 -6.33
C GLY A 131 -9.52 -4.68 -7.45
N ARG A 132 -10.80 -4.60 -7.83
CA ARG A 132 -11.24 -3.81 -8.98
C ARG A 132 -11.26 -2.32 -8.66
N HIS A 133 -10.13 -1.65 -8.76
CA HIS A 133 -10.07 -0.21 -8.66
C HIS A 133 -10.54 0.41 -9.99
N LEU A 134 -11.65 1.16 -9.94
CA LEU A 134 -12.23 1.97 -11.03
C LEU A 134 -12.96 1.23 -12.18
N GLY A 135 -13.17 -0.09 -12.11
CA GLY A 135 -13.88 -0.81 -13.17
C GLY A 135 -13.11 -0.93 -14.50
N ASN A 136 -11.84 -0.50 -14.50
CA ASN A 136 -10.98 -0.43 -15.68
C ASN A 136 -10.21 -1.72 -15.97
N TYR A 137 -10.31 -2.72 -15.08
CA TYR A 137 -9.66 -4.02 -15.27
C TYR A 137 -10.68 -5.13 -15.52
N THR A 138 -10.35 -6.00 -16.48
CA THR A 138 -11.05 -7.26 -16.72
C THR A 138 -10.66 -8.29 -15.64
N ASP A 139 -11.49 -9.31 -15.45
CA ASP A 139 -11.18 -10.39 -14.50
C ASP A 139 -9.89 -11.13 -14.91
N GLU A 140 -9.64 -11.25 -16.22
CA GLU A 140 -8.40 -11.79 -16.77
C GLU A 140 -7.18 -10.95 -16.36
N GLN A 141 -7.27 -9.62 -16.37
CA GLN A 141 -6.17 -8.75 -15.91
C GLN A 141 -5.97 -8.85 -14.40
N VAL A 142 -7.06 -8.89 -13.63
CA VAL A 142 -7.00 -9.04 -12.17
C VAL A 142 -6.34 -10.36 -11.78
N ASP A 143 -6.64 -11.46 -12.46
CA ASP A 143 -5.99 -12.76 -12.22
C ASP A 143 -4.56 -12.80 -12.76
N ALA A 144 -4.30 -12.33 -13.99
CA ALA A 144 -2.97 -12.29 -14.58
C ALA A 144 -1.99 -11.46 -13.74
N TRP A 145 -2.47 -10.40 -13.10
CA TRP A 145 -1.70 -9.57 -12.19
C TRP A 145 -1.85 -9.99 -10.74
N LYS A 146 -2.60 -11.04 -10.42
CA LYS A 146 -2.75 -11.53 -9.04
C LYS A 146 -3.09 -10.40 -8.06
N MET A 147 -4.00 -9.52 -8.48
CA MET A 147 -4.49 -8.37 -7.69
C MET A 147 -5.53 -8.78 -6.64
N THR A 148 -5.66 -10.08 -6.35
CA THR A 148 -6.53 -10.64 -5.32
C THR A 148 -5.71 -11.03 -4.09
N TYR A 149 -6.39 -11.24 -2.97
CA TYR A 149 -5.73 -11.75 -1.76
C TYR A 149 -5.18 -13.17 -1.94
N GLU A 150 -5.87 -14.02 -2.70
CA GLU A 150 -5.37 -15.34 -3.10
C GLU A 150 -4.10 -15.21 -3.95
N GLY A 151 -4.10 -14.30 -4.92
CA GLY A 151 -2.94 -14.02 -5.74
C GLY A 151 -1.72 -13.55 -4.92
N ALA A 152 -1.94 -12.73 -3.89
CA ALA A 152 -0.88 -12.36 -2.96
C ALA A 152 -0.37 -13.56 -2.14
N GLN A 153 -1.25 -14.47 -1.70
CA GLN A 153 -0.84 -15.72 -1.03
C GLN A 153 0.00 -16.61 -1.95
N GLU A 154 -0.38 -16.74 -3.23
CA GLU A 154 0.38 -17.51 -4.23
C GLU A 154 1.80 -16.95 -4.40
N VAL A 155 1.93 -15.62 -4.56
CA VAL A 155 3.23 -14.96 -4.70
C VAL A 155 4.09 -15.17 -3.45
N CYS A 156 3.52 -15.02 -2.26
CA CYS A 156 4.23 -15.25 -1.00
C CYS A 156 4.67 -16.71 -0.85
N ALA A 157 3.82 -17.67 -1.25
CA ALA A 157 4.15 -19.11 -1.19
C ALA A 157 5.32 -19.46 -2.10
N GLU A 158 5.32 -18.91 -3.31
CA GLU A 158 6.31 -19.21 -4.35
C GLU A 158 7.66 -18.58 -4.06
N LEU A 159 7.67 -17.32 -3.61
CA LEU A 159 8.90 -16.53 -3.47
C LEU A 159 9.43 -16.51 -2.03
N GLY A 160 8.68 -17.00 -1.04
CA GLY A 160 9.06 -16.93 0.37
C GLY A 160 9.13 -15.50 0.91
N VAL A 161 8.35 -14.58 0.33
CA VAL A 161 8.31 -13.17 0.72
C VAL A 161 7.15 -12.87 1.66
N VAL A 162 7.24 -11.73 2.36
CA VAL A 162 6.13 -11.16 3.14
C VAL A 162 5.57 -9.95 2.41
N ILE A 163 4.26 -9.93 2.21
CA ILE A 163 3.55 -8.80 1.60
C ILE A 163 2.57 -8.22 2.62
N VAL A 164 2.61 -6.90 2.78
CA VAL A 164 1.67 -6.13 3.59
C VAL A 164 0.64 -5.46 2.67
N LEU A 165 -0.63 -5.74 2.92
CA LEU A 165 -1.77 -5.23 2.15
C LEU A 165 -2.59 -4.27 3.01
N VAL A 166 -2.94 -3.10 2.46
CA VAL A 166 -3.84 -2.15 3.10
C VAL A 166 -5.30 -2.60 2.94
N ARG A 167 -6.07 -2.64 4.04
CA ARG A 167 -7.48 -3.11 4.03
C ARG A 167 -8.49 -2.04 3.59
N ASN A 168 -8.10 -0.78 3.62
CA ASN A 168 -9.00 0.36 3.44
C ASN A 168 -9.56 0.45 2.01
N ARG A 169 -10.89 0.50 1.85
CA ARG A 169 -11.52 0.90 0.56
C ARG A 169 -11.26 2.38 0.30
N TRP A 170 -11.22 2.77 -0.99
CA TRP A 170 -10.99 4.15 -1.46
C TRP A 170 -11.82 5.14 -0.61
N PHE A 171 -11.19 6.23 -0.16
CA PHE A 171 -11.73 7.24 0.78
C PHE A 171 -11.81 6.88 2.27
N HIS A 172 -11.34 5.70 2.71
CA HIS A 172 -11.21 5.42 4.14
C HIS A 172 -9.93 6.03 4.72
N ALA A 173 -10.11 7.23 5.29
CA ALA A 173 -9.13 8.00 6.04
C ALA A 173 -8.52 7.16 7.17
N GLY A 174 -7.19 7.08 7.24
CA GLY A 174 -6.53 6.73 8.51
C GLY A 174 -5.32 5.81 8.44
N MET A 175 -4.96 5.28 7.27
CA MET A 175 -3.70 4.53 7.14
C MET A 175 -2.63 5.42 6.52
N THR A 176 -1.66 5.82 7.31
CA THR A 176 -0.45 6.50 6.84
C THR A 176 0.71 5.52 6.80
N LEU A 177 1.76 5.84 6.05
CA LEU A 177 2.99 5.03 6.02
C LEU A 177 3.57 4.84 7.44
N LYS A 178 3.53 5.88 8.27
CA LYS A 178 3.89 5.81 9.68
C LYS A 178 3.05 4.76 10.43
N ASN A 179 1.74 4.74 10.22
CA ASN A 179 0.86 3.75 10.87
C ASN A 179 1.22 2.33 10.42
N VAL A 180 1.45 2.12 9.12
CA VAL A 180 1.85 0.80 8.60
C VAL A 180 3.15 0.34 9.24
N VAL A 181 4.19 1.17 9.23
CA VAL A 181 5.49 0.83 9.80
C VAL A 181 5.34 0.45 11.27
N ASN A 182 4.60 1.24 12.05
CA ASN A 182 4.40 1.00 13.47
C ASN A 182 3.58 -0.28 13.73
N ASP A 183 2.48 -0.48 13.02
CA ASP A 183 1.58 -1.61 13.24
C ASP A 183 2.22 -2.94 12.82
N VAL A 184 2.92 -2.95 11.69
CA VAL A 184 3.66 -4.13 11.22
C VAL A 184 4.82 -4.44 12.15
N HIS A 185 5.64 -3.45 12.52
CA HIS A 185 6.77 -3.68 13.42
C HIS A 185 6.31 -4.14 14.81
N LYS A 186 5.19 -3.62 15.31
CA LYS A 186 4.58 -4.09 16.56
C LYS A 186 4.10 -5.55 16.47
N ALA A 187 3.51 -5.94 15.35
CA ALA A 187 3.00 -7.29 15.15
C ALA A 187 4.11 -8.30 14.84
N VAL A 188 5.15 -7.87 14.12
CA VAL A 188 6.27 -8.67 13.63
C VAL A 188 7.58 -7.88 13.81
N PRO A 189 8.17 -7.86 15.02
CA PRO A 189 9.36 -7.05 15.31
C PRO A 189 10.60 -7.41 14.49
N GLY A 190 10.64 -8.61 13.91
CA GLY A 190 11.72 -9.03 13.01
C GLY A 190 11.75 -8.23 11.71
N ILE A 191 10.59 -7.73 11.23
CA ILE A 191 10.51 -6.90 10.04
C ILE A 191 11.06 -5.51 10.36
N THR A 192 12.13 -5.18 9.66
CA THR A 192 12.87 -3.92 9.79
C THR A 192 13.00 -3.17 8.47
N THR A 193 12.79 -3.84 7.34
CA THR A 193 12.87 -3.23 6.00
C THR A 193 11.51 -3.25 5.31
N PHE A 194 11.02 -2.08 4.91
CA PHE A 194 9.76 -1.89 4.21
C PHE A 194 10.04 -1.49 2.76
N LYS A 195 9.77 -2.40 1.82
CA LYS A 195 9.93 -2.17 0.38
C LYS A 195 8.60 -1.69 -0.21
N CYS A 196 8.51 -0.40 -0.53
CA CYS A 196 7.29 0.20 -1.06
C CYS A 196 7.08 -0.19 -2.53
N LEU A 197 6.00 -0.91 -2.81
CA LEU A 197 5.52 -1.24 -4.14
C LEU A 197 4.52 -0.18 -4.65
N PHE A 198 4.82 1.09 -4.41
CA PHE A 198 4.04 2.23 -4.90
C PHE A 198 4.96 3.39 -5.25
N CYS A 199 4.49 4.28 -6.12
CA CYS A 199 5.26 5.45 -6.53
C CYS A 199 5.40 6.44 -5.37
N ARG A 200 6.48 7.21 -5.40
CA ARG A 200 6.59 8.40 -4.56
C ARG A 200 5.56 9.43 -5.02
N VAL A 201 5.17 10.32 -4.12
CA VAL A 201 4.51 11.57 -4.51
C VAL A 201 5.63 12.59 -4.72
N ASP A 202 5.58 13.37 -5.79
CA ASP A 202 6.64 14.31 -6.15
C ASP A 202 6.72 15.45 -5.12
N ASP A 203 7.92 15.77 -4.67
CA ASP A 203 8.18 16.91 -3.77
C ASP A 203 8.08 18.27 -4.51
N ASN A 204 7.99 18.26 -5.85
CA ASN A 204 7.88 19.45 -6.70
C ASN A 204 6.59 19.50 -7.56
N SER A 205 5.66 18.54 -7.45
CA SER A 205 4.41 18.64 -8.17
C SER A 205 3.53 19.71 -7.54
N THR A 206 3.47 20.89 -8.15
CA THR A 206 2.49 21.94 -7.81
C THR A 206 1.08 21.59 -8.30
N GLY A 207 0.85 20.36 -8.73
CA GLY A 207 -0.39 19.87 -9.32
C GLY A 207 -0.79 18.52 -8.73
N ASP A 208 -2.10 18.32 -8.61
CA ASP A 208 -2.78 17.07 -8.28
C ASP A 208 -2.54 15.98 -9.37
N ASP A 209 -1.31 15.72 -9.81
CA ASP A 209 -1.04 14.85 -10.96
C ASP A 209 -0.58 13.44 -10.54
N TRP A 210 -1.26 12.90 -9.53
CA TRP A 210 -2.09 11.71 -9.74
C TRP A 210 -3.53 12.15 -9.50
N ASN A 211 -4.24 12.53 -10.57
CA ASN A 211 -5.54 13.19 -10.46
C ASN A 211 -6.62 12.22 -9.97
N ALA A 212 -6.70 12.08 -8.65
CA ALA A 212 -7.74 11.34 -7.96
C ALA A 212 -9.13 11.97 -8.09
N ARG A 213 -9.30 13.05 -8.87
CA ARG A 213 -10.63 13.50 -9.32
C ARG A 213 -11.12 12.83 -10.60
N THR A 214 -10.26 12.23 -11.43
CA THR A 214 -10.67 11.67 -12.74
C THR A 214 -10.22 10.23 -13.00
N GLY A 215 -9.17 9.73 -12.35
CA GLY A 215 -8.76 8.33 -12.50
C GLY A 215 -8.26 7.95 -13.90
N VAL A 216 -7.67 8.89 -14.64
CA VAL A 216 -7.07 8.63 -15.96
C VAL A 216 -5.63 9.17 -16.00
N ALA A 217 -4.70 8.39 -16.52
CA ALA A 217 -3.33 8.84 -16.84
C ALA A 217 -3.36 9.77 -18.06
N SER A 218 -2.54 10.81 -18.06
CA SER A 218 -2.22 11.59 -19.27
C SER A 218 -1.53 10.73 -20.32
#